data_AF-L1MAQ2-F1
#
_entry.id   AF-L1MAQ2-F1
#
_cell.length_a   1.000
_cell.length_b   1.000
_cell.length_c   1.000
_cell.angle_alpha   90.00
_cell.angle_beta   90.00
_cell.angle_gamma   90.00
#
_symmetry.space_group_name_H-M   'P 1'
#
loop_
_entity.id
_entity.type
_entity.pdbx_description
1 polymer ?
#
loop_
_entity_poly.entity_id
_entity_poly.type
_entity_poly.pdbx_seq_one_letter_code
_entity_poly.pdbx_strand_id
1 'polypeptide(L)'
;MNLDDYMTEIFDRNAEVKQKYNVIYGAMISNMQIDRREIDCENYFRRCEFSNMVFEDIVIKTPLFLQDGCWIADSFFKNIKVLSARFKNLIISDSTIEDSIYVSRPFNLGFDSIERCKLVNVDFDGAEHPFIDNIVDSEISGVFRNMVLNENVQRTQCMGVDFSKLELIDSAFFGVDMERVNPNPKWAHLIVPDWFQYVDRLIEASEKLRLSSDKADRKASSAIQGDLTFEKFGYRGPLDSRRGSKYVDLVTASRIPKKSRERIVEVYADLGVDLSPTLNS
;
A
#
# COMPACT_ATOMS: atom_id res chain seq x y z
N MET A 1 44.56 4.06 -16.68
CA MET A 1 44.06 2.82 -16.08
C MET A 1 42.77 2.49 -16.83
N ASN A 2 42.81 1.48 -17.70
CA ASN A 2 41.65 1.09 -18.50
C ASN A 2 40.66 0.30 -17.62
N LEU A 3 39.38 0.33 -17.95
CA LEU A 3 38.30 -0.37 -17.22
C LEU A 3 38.61 -1.88 -17.06
N ASP A 4 39.33 -2.46 -18.03
CA ASP A 4 39.75 -3.86 -18.02
C ASP A 4 40.82 -4.17 -16.96
N ASP A 5 41.69 -3.20 -16.64
CA ASP A 5 42.73 -3.36 -15.61
C ASP A 5 42.12 -3.32 -14.20
N TYR A 6 41.08 -2.50 -13.99
CA TYR A 6 40.36 -2.40 -12.72
C TYR A 6 39.52 -3.64 -12.41
N MET A 7 38.97 -4.29 -13.45
CA MET A 7 38.21 -5.52 -13.30
C MET A 7 39.10 -6.71 -12.94
N THR A 8 40.35 -6.76 -13.43
CA THR A 8 41.27 -7.87 -13.20
C THR A 8 41.81 -7.87 -11.75
N GLU A 9 42.05 -6.70 -11.16
CA GLU A 9 42.63 -6.59 -9.81
C GLU A 9 41.66 -6.98 -8.68
N ILE A 10 40.34 -6.97 -8.93
CA ILE A 10 39.31 -7.36 -7.95
C ILE A 10 39.11 -8.89 -7.89
N PHE A 11 39.44 -9.62 -8.95
CA PHE A 11 39.22 -11.08 -8.99
C PHE A 11 40.17 -11.87 -8.08
N ASP A 12 41.36 -11.36 -7.78
CA ASP A 12 42.43 -12.11 -7.10
C ASP A 12 42.51 -11.91 -5.58
N ARG A 13 41.61 -11.14 -4.97
CA ARG A 13 41.62 -10.90 -3.51
C ARG A 13 40.30 -11.30 -2.85
N ASN A 14 40.23 -12.59 -2.48
CA ASN A 14 39.27 -13.18 -1.53
C ASN A 14 37.78 -13.15 -1.94
N ALA A 15 37.45 -13.56 -3.15
CA ALA A 15 36.09 -14.00 -3.46
C ALA A 15 36.02 -15.53 -3.32
N GLU A 16 35.54 -16.03 -2.17
CA GLU A 16 34.73 -17.25 -2.21
C GLU A 16 33.54 -16.93 -3.12
N VAL A 17 33.66 -17.19 -4.42
CA VAL A 17 32.54 -17.14 -5.34
C VAL A 17 31.67 -18.37 -5.04
N LYS A 18 30.79 -18.24 -4.04
CA LYS A 18 29.65 -19.14 -3.89
C LYS A 18 28.71 -18.89 -5.07
N GLN A 19 28.88 -19.66 -6.14
CA GLN A 19 27.93 -19.80 -7.25
C GLN A 19 26.59 -20.31 -6.69
N LYS A 20 25.39 -19.95 -7.14
CA LYS A 20 24.76 -18.86 -7.90
C LYS A 20 23.28 -19.15 -7.63
N TYR A 21 22.50 -18.24 -7.08
CA TYR A 21 21.06 -18.47 -7.02
C TYR A 21 20.52 -18.78 -8.43
N ASN A 22 19.70 -19.81 -8.60
CA ASN A 22 19.15 -20.12 -9.92
C ASN A 22 17.98 -19.19 -10.19
N VAL A 23 18.04 -18.48 -11.32
CA VAL A 23 16.92 -17.66 -11.79
C VAL A 23 16.11 -18.49 -12.78
N ILE A 24 14.86 -18.77 -12.44
CA ILE A 24 13.89 -19.49 -13.25
C ILE A 24 13.00 -18.46 -13.95
N TYR A 25 12.85 -18.59 -15.26
CA TYR A 25 12.08 -17.68 -16.10
C TYR A 25 10.93 -18.43 -16.78
N GLY A 26 9.74 -17.81 -16.82
CA GLY A 26 8.64 -18.28 -17.67
C GLY A 26 8.10 -19.66 -17.31
N ALA A 27 8.37 -20.16 -16.11
CA ALA A 27 7.88 -21.46 -15.66
C ALA A 27 6.40 -21.36 -15.26
N MET A 28 5.65 -22.41 -15.54
CA MET A 28 4.30 -22.63 -15.02
C MET A 28 4.37 -23.73 -13.96
N ILE A 29 3.98 -23.39 -12.73
CA ILE A 29 3.99 -24.29 -11.59
C ILE A 29 2.56 -24.38 -11.09
N SER A 30 2.05 -25.59 -10.92
CA SER A 30 0.66 -25.76 -10.50
C SER A 30 0.43 -26.97 -9.62
N ASN A 31 -0.72 -26.99 -8.95
CA ASN A 31 -1.23 -28.12 -8.18
C ASN A 31 -0.28 -28.57 -7.08
N MET A 32 0.27 -27.61 -6.36
CA MET A 32 1.21 -27.87 -5.26
C MET A 32 0.52 -27.65 -3.93
N GLN A 33 0.63 -28.63 -3.05
CA GLN A 33 0.14 -28.54 -1.68
C GLN A 33 1.32 -28.71 -0.71
N ILE A 34 1.50 -27.73 0.18
CA ILE A 34 2.51 -27.74 1.23
C ILE A 34 1.86 -27.34 2.54
N ASP A 35 1.95 -28.21 3.54
CA ASP A 35 1.37 -27.99 4.87
C ASP A 35 2.44 -28.20 5.94
N ARG A 36 2.53 -27.26 6.91
CA ARG A 36 3.41 -27.32 8.10
C ARG A 36 4.86 -27.62 7.78
N ARG A 37 5.43 -26.87 6.85
CA ARG A 37 6.84 -27.01 6.46
C ARG A 37 7.58 -25.70 6.47
N GLU A 38 8.87 -25.81 6.72
CA GLU A 38 9.81 -24.76 6.39
C GLU A 38 10.21 -24.93 4.92
N ILE A 39 10.02 -23.88 4.14
CA ILE A 39 10.45 -23.80 2.75
C ILE A 39 11.73 -22.99 2.71
N ASP A 40 12.80 -23.63 2.28
CA ASP A 40 14.02 -22.97 1.86
C ASP A 40 14.12 -23.06 0.34
N CYS A 41 14.06 -21.92 -0.33
CA CYS A 41 14.17 -21.84 -1.77
C CYS A 41 15.22 -20.80 -2.15
N GLU A 42 16.34 -21.27 -2.69
CA GLU A 42 17.42 -20.44 -3.22
C GLU A 42 17.19 -20.04 -4.69
N ASN A 43 16.00 -20.31 -5.24
CA ASN A 43 15.65 -19.95 -6.61
C ASN A 43 14.86 -18.64 -6.66
N TYR A 44 15.18 -17.81 -7.65
CA TYR A 44 14.42 -16.61 -8.01
C TYR A 44 13.52 -16.91 -9.20
N PHE A 45 12.25 -16.58 -9.12
CA PHE A 45 11.29 -16.73 -10.21
C PHE A 45 11.01 -15.38 -10.83
N ARG A 46 11.00 -15.34 -12.16
CA ARG A 46 10.71 -14.14 -12.96
C ARG A 46 9.74 -14.46 -14.08
N ARG A 47 8.66 -13.70 -14.17
CA ARG A 47 7.60 -13.93 -15.18
C ARG A 47 7.08 -15.37 -15.15
N CYS A 48 7.01 -15.96 -13.95
CA CYS A 48 6.52 -17.31 -13.75
C CYS A 48 5.06 -17.26 -13.27
N GLU A 49 4.31 -18.30 -13.59
CA GLU A 49 2.93 -18.48 -13.18
C GLU A 49 2.82 -19.58 -12.13
N PHE A 50 2.06 -19.31 -11.09
CA PHE A 50 1.75 -20.22 -9.99
C PHE A 50 0.23 -20.35 -9.89
N SER A 51 -0.31 -21.55 -10.09
CA SER A 51 -1.77 -21.76 -10.04
C SER A 51 -2.16 -22.97 -9.21
N ASN A 52 -3.32 -22.92 -8.54
CA ASN A 52 -3.80 -24.00 -7.69
C ASN A 52 -2.77 -24.39 -6.61
N MET A 53 -2.20 -23.39 -5.94
CA MET A 53 -1.24 -23.57 -4.86
C MET A 53 -1.97 -23.55 -3.52
N VAL A 54 -1.68 -24.49 -2.63
CA VAL A 54 -2.26 -24.57 -1.29
C VAL A 54 -1.13 -24.63 -0.26
N PHE A 55 -0.85 -23.51 0.39
CA PHE A 55 0.19 -23.40 1.41
C PHE A 55 -0.39 -23.03 2.77
N GLU A 56 -0.21 -23.90 3.76
CA GLU A 56 -0.76 -23.74 5.09
C GLU A 56 0.32 -23.93 6.16
N ASP A 57 0.35 -23.03 7.15
CA ASP A 57 1.26 -23.10 8.31
C ASP A 57 2.75 -23.20 7.91
N ILE A 58 3.13 -22.55 6.81
CA ILE A 58 4.50 -22.59 6.29
C ILE A 58 5.37 -21.44 6.79
N VAL A 59 6.68 -21.68 6.84
CA VAL A 59 7.70 -20.65 7.08
C VAL A 59 8.58 -20.55 5.85
N ILE A 60 8.68 -19.37 5.24
CA ILE A 60 9.57 -19.13 4.10
C ILE A 60 10.86 -18.48 4.62
N LYS A 61 11.97 -19.23 4.62
CA LYS A 61 13.23 -18.77 5.24
C LYS A 61 14.02 -17.80 4.35
N THR A 62 13.89 -17.91 3.03
CA THR A 62 14.76 -17.20 2.09
C THR A 62 14.00 -16.10 1.31
N PRO A 63 14.38 -14.81 1.44
CA PRO A 63 13.69 -13.69 0.82
C PRO A 63 14.03 -13.52 -0.67
N LEU A 64 12.99 -13.42 -1.52
CA LEU A 64 12.97 -13.25 -2.99
C LEU A 64 12.75 -14.54 -3.80
N PHE A 65 11.62 -15.20 -3.57
CA PHE A 65 11.13 -16.26 -4.45
C PHE A 65 10.49 -15.67 -5.72
N LEU A 66 9.70 -14.59 -5.65
CA LEU A 66 8.92 -14.08 -6.78
C LEU A 66 9.27 -12.64 -7.13
N GLN A 67 9.68 -12.38 -8.37
CA GLN A 67 10.02 -11.06 -8.87
C GLN A 67 9.42 -10.80 -10.26
N ASP A 68 9.20 -9.51 -10.53
CA ASP A 68 9.12 -8.91 -11.87
C ASP A 68 8.20 -9.69 -12.83
N GLY A 69 6.88 -9.54 -12.63
CA GLY A 69 5.85 -10.10 -13.49
C GLY A 69 5.48 -11.54 -13.19
N CYS A 70 5.81 -12.05 -11.99
CA CYS A 70 5.22 -13.31 -11.54
C CYS A 70 3.72 -13.13 -11.28
N TRP A 71 2.96 -14.19 -11.53
CA TRP A 71 1.51 -14.23 -11.33
C TRP A 71 1.15 -15.44 -10.48
N ILE A 72 0.37 -15.22 -9.42
CA ILE A 72 -0.30 -16.25 -8.64
C ILE A 72 -1.81 -16.21 -8.94
N ALA A 73 -2.41 -17.35 -9.26
CA ALA A 73 -3.84 -17.48 -9.51
C ALA A 73 -4.44 -18.67 -8.75
N ASP A 74 -5.75 -18.63 -8.47
CA ASP A 74 -6.53 -19.77 -7.96
C ASP A 74 -5.90 -20.46 -6.74
N SER A 75 -5.31 -19.69 -5.82
CA SER A 75 -4.45 -20.22 -4.76
C SER A 75 -4.94 -19.88 -3.35
N PHE A 76 -4.57 -20.71 -2.39
CA PHE A 76 -4.90 -20.56 -0.98
C PHE A 76 -3.63 -20.51 -0.14
N PHE A 77 -3.48 -19.45 0.64
CA PHE A 77 -2.36 -19.22 1.53
C PHE A 77 -2.86 -18.94 2.94
N LYS A 78 -2.38 -19.68 3.93
CA LYS A 78 -2.78 -19.50 5.32
C LYS A 78 -1.61 -19.53 6.28
N ASN A 79 -1.58 -18.57 7.19
CA ASN A 79 -0.62 -18.50 8.29
C ASN A 79 0.84 -18.59 7.80
N ILE A 80 1.16 -17.83 6.74
CA ILE A 80 2.53 -17.76 6.22
C ILE A 80 3.35 -16.87 7.16
N LYS A 81 4.22 -17.50 7.95
CA LYS A 81 5.04 -16.82 8.95
C LYS A 81 6.36 -16.39 8.33
N VAL A 82 6.78 -15.17 8.69
CA VAL A 82 8.02 -14.56 8.19
C VAL A 82 7.95 -14.35 6.67
N LEU A 83 7.01 -13.51 6.24
CA LEU A 83 7.16 -12.84 4.95
C LEU A 83 8.25 -11.77 5.12
N SER A 84 9.52 -12.17 5.12
CA SER A 84 10.55 -11.32 4.52
C SER A 84 10.45 -11.36 2.99
N ALA A 85 9.29 -11.74 2.46
CA ALA A 85 9.00 -11.79 1.05
C ALA A 85 9.21 -10.40 0.50
N ARG A 86 10.33 -10.24 -0.19
CA ARG A 86 10.53 -9.15 -1.11
C ARG A 86 9.78 -9.55 -2.38
N PHE A 87 8.46 -9.70 -2.28
CA PHE A 87 7.62 -9.70 -3.47
C PHE A 87 7.94 -8.41 -4.19
N LYS A 88 8.08 -8.52 -5.51
CA LYS A 88 8.34 -7.35 -6.32
C LYS A 88 7.51 -7.45 -7.57
N ASN A 89 6.58 -6.52 -7.74
CA ASN A 89 5.68 -6.47 -8.88
C ASN A 89 4.94 -7.80 -9.08
N LEU A 90 4.38 -8.33 -7.99
CA LEU A 90 3.60 -9.56 -8.01
C LEU A 90 2.15 -9.25 -8.42
N ILE A 91 1.61 -10.05 -9.32
CA ILE A 91 0.17 -10.09 -9.58
C ILE A 91 -0.40 -11.28 -8.83
N ILE A 92 -1.46 -11.06 -8.06
CA ILE A 92 -2.24 -12.14 -7.44
C ILE A 92 -3.70 -11.99 -7.84
N SER A 93 -4.31 -13.07 -8.31
CA SER A 93 -5.72 -13.10 -8.68
C SER A 93 -6.45 -14.31 -8.15
N ASP A 94 -7.77 -14.19 -7.96
CA ASP A 94 -8.67 -15.32 -7.70
C ASP A 94 -8.22 -16.19 -6.52
N SER A 95 -7.57 -15.57 -5.53
CA SER A 95 -6.84 -16.26 -4.46
C SER A 95 -7.29 -15.81 -3.08
N THR A 96 -7.03 -16.64 -2.08
CA THR A 96 -7.31 -16.32 -0.67
C THR A 96 -6.01 -16.31 0.14
N ILE A 97 -5.82 -15.28 0.96
CA ILE A 97 -4.73 -15.15 1.92
C ILE A 97 -5.35 -14.97 3.31
N GLU A 98 -5.05 -15.88 4.25
CA GLU A 98 -5.53 -15.83 5.63
C GLU A 98 -4.38 -15.69 6.63
N ASP A 99 -4.64 -14.98 7.73
CA ASP A 99 -3.82 -14.96 8.94
C ASP A 99 -2.34 -14.65 8.67
N SER A 100 -2.08 -13.75 7.73
CA SER A 100 -0.73 -13.49 7.21
C SER A 100 -0.25 -12.08 7.60
N ILE A 101 0.99 -12.02 8.09
CA ILE A 101 1.65 -10.77 8.50
C ILE A 101 2.68 -10.40 7.44
N TYR A 102 2.60 -9.19 6.91
CA TYR A 102 3.51 -8.66 5.93
C TYR A 102 4.07 -7.31 6.37
N VAL A 103 5.40 -7.16 6.30
CA VAL A 103 6.07 -5.89 6.56
C VAL A 103 6.88 -5.51 5.34
N SER A 104 6.44 -4.46 4.66
CA SER A 104 7.13 -3.91 3.50
C SER A 104 8.48 -3.34 3.88
N ARG A 105 9.38 -3.33 2.89
CA ARG A 105 10.59 -2.51 2.97
C ARG A 105 10.34 -1.22 2.18
N PRO A 106 10.84 -0.07 2.67
CA PRO A 106 10.71 1.18 1.93
C PRO A 106 11.13 1.04 0.46
N PHE A 107 10.38 1.68 -0.43
CA PHE A 107 10.63 1.74 -1.88
C PHE A 107 10.53 0.41 -2.65
N ASN A 108 10.05 -0.67 -2.04
CA ASN A 108 9.71 -1.89 -2.75
C ASN A 108 8.20 -1.94 -3.01
N LEU A 109 7.82 -1.95 -4.29
CA LEU A 109 6.47 -2.30 -4.70
C LEU A 109 6.29 -3.82 -4.51
N GLY A 110 5.48 -4.24 -3.55
CA GLY A 110 5.22 -5.67 -3.32
C GLY A 110 4.33 -6.25 -4.41
N PHE A 111 3.21 -5.58 -4.63
CA PHE A 111 2.15 -6.04 -5.51
C PHE A 111 1.92 -5.03 -6.63
N ASP A 112 1.99 -5.54 -7.86
CA ASP A 112 1.55 -4.81 -9.05
C ASP A 112 0.02 -4.78 -9.07
N SER A 113 -0.61 -5.92 -8.78
CA SER A 113 -2.07 -6.02 -8.72
C SER A 113 -2.54 -7.11 -7.75
N ILE A 114 -3.63 -6.84 -7.04
CA ILE A 114 -4.42 -7.79 -6.25
C ILE A 114 -5.85 -7.77 -6.82
N GLU A 115 -6.31 -8.89 -7.37
CA GLU A 115 -7.58 -8.91 -8.12
C GLU A 115 -8.47 -10.07 -7.70
N ARG A 116 -9.77 -9.84 -7.48
CA ARG A 116 -10.73 -10.93 -7.17
C ARG A 116 -10.25 -11.82 -6.01
N CYS A 117 -9.59 -11.21 -5.02
CA CYS A 117 -8.97 -11.92 -3.92
C CYS A 117 -9.76 -11.76 -2.62
N LYS A 118 -9.52 -12.68 -1.68
CA LYS A 118 -9.99 -12.57 -0.31
C LYS A 118 -8.82 -12.55 0.67
N LEU A 119 -8.59 -11.42 1.32
CA LEU A 119 -7.56 -11.24 2.33
C LEU A 119 -8.22 -11.20 3.71
N VAL A 120 -8.03 -12.25 4.49
CA VAL A 120 -8.69 -12.44 5.79
C VAL A 120 -7.69 -12.28 6.92
N ASN A 121 -7.98 -11.37 7.86
CA ASN A 121 -7.18 -11.15 9.06
C ASN A 121 -5.68 -10.92 8.74
N VAL A 122 -5.40 -10.06 7.76
CA VAL A 122 -4.03 -9.70 7.39
C VAL A 122 -3.49 -8.56 8.26
N ASP A 123 -2.19 -8.50 8.49
CA ASP A 123 -1.51 -7.32 9.08
C ASP A 123 -0.41 -6.87 8.12
N PHE A 124 -0.71 -5.87 7.29
CA PHE A 124 0.19 -5.39 6.25
C PHE A 124 0.71 -4.00 6.60
N ASP A 125 2.03 -3.87 6.72
CA ASP A 125 2.72 -2.58 6.88
C ASP A 125 3.35 -2.13 5.55
N GLY A 126 2.86 -1.03 4.98
CA GLY A 126 3.32 -0.45 3.71
C GLY A 126 4.58 0.41 3.82
N ALA A 127 5.08 0.66 5.03
CA ALA A 127 6.27 1.50 5.29
C ALA A 127 6.19 2.92 4.67
N GLU A 128 5.00 3.52 4.62
CA GLU A 128 4.71 4.87 4.10
C GLU A 128 5.01 5.06 2.60
N HIS A 129 5.08 3.97 1.83
CA HIS A 129 5.31 4.00 0.39
C HIS A 129 4.19 3.30 -0.39
N PRO A 130 4.00 3.62 -1.69
CA PRO A 130 3.13 2.86 -2.57
C PRO A 130 3.60 1.41 -2.62
N PHE A 131 2.90 0.56 -1.88
CA PHE A 131 3.27 -0.85 -1.70
C PHE A 131 2.45 -1.76 -2.62
N ILE A 132 1.21 -1.36 -2.90
CA ILE A 132 0.29 -2.03 -3.81
C ILE A 132 -0.13 -1.03 -4.89
N ASP A 133 0.22 -1.31 -6.14
CA ASP A 133 -0.10 -0.42 -7.26
C ASP A 133 -1.59 -0.50 -7.65
N ASN A 134 -2.22 -1.66 -7.52
CA ASN A 134 -3.65 -1.83 -7.79
C ASN A 134 -4.30 -2.92 -6.92
N ILE A 135 -5.51 -2.66 -6.44
CA ILE A 135 -6.40 -3.61 -5.75
C ILE A 135 -7.79 -3.45 -6.35
N VAL A 136 -8.39 -4.54 -6.84
CA VAL A 136 -9.73 -4.53 -7.43
C VAL A 136 -10.53 -5.77 -7.07
N ASP A 137 -11.86 -5.61 -6.99
CA ASP A 137 -12.85 -6.67 -6.82
C ASP A 137 -12.54 -7.64 -5.66
N SER A 138 -12.00 -7.12 -4.56
CA SER A 138 -11.44 -7.94 -3.47
C SER A 138 -12.08 -7.62 -2.11
N GLU A 139 -12.21 -8.63 -1.23
CA GLU A 139 -12.60 -8.45 0.19
C GLU A 139 -11.34 -8.45 1.06
N ILE A 140 -11.12 -7.40 1.85
CA ILE A 140 -9.92 -7.26 2.69
C ILE A 140 -10.33 -6.95 4.14
N SER A 141 -9.78 -7.71 5.08
CA SER A 141 -10.00 -7.56 6.52
C SER A 141 -8.71 -7.72 7.32
N GLY A 142 -8.68 -7.15 8.52
CA GLY A 142 -7.47 -7.08 9.35
C GLY A 142 -6.97 -5.65 9.45
N VAL A 143 -5.69 -5.41 9.26
CA VAL A 143 -5.06 -4.10 9.48
C VAL A 143 -4.10 -3.72 8.35
N PHE A 144 -4.26 -2.50 7.83
CA PHE A 144 -3.27 -1.83 7.00
C PHE A 144 -2.58 -0.72 7.81
N ARG A 145 -1.25 -0.83 7.91
CA ARG A 145 -0.38 0.11 8.62
C ARG A 145 0.49 0.86 7.62
N ASN A 146 0.62 2.18 7.78
CA ASN A 146 1.48 3.00 6.94
C ASN A 146 1.27 2.74 5.43
N MET A 147 0.04 2.37 5.04
CA MET A 147 -0.27 1.94 3.69
C MET A 147 -0.59 3.17 2.86
N VAL A 148 0.10 3.34 1.73
CA VAL A 148 -0.23 4.40 0.77
C VAL A 148 -0.72 3.74 -0.50
N LEU A 149 -2.00 3.97 -0.84
CA LEU A 149 -2.55 3.56 -2.13
C LEU A 149 -2.74 4.80 -2.99
N ASN A 150 -2.07 4.82 -4.14
CA ASN A 150 -2.27 5.86 -5.13
C ASN A 150 -3.24 5.35 -6.19
N GLU A 151 -4.06 6.24 -6.71
CA GLU A 151 -4.81 5.97 -7.92
C GLU A 151 -3.86 5.66 -9.09
N ASN A 152 -4.35 4.88 -10.05
CA ASN A 152 -3.62 4.54 -11.26
C ASN A 152 -4.18 5.32 -12.46
N VAL A 153 -3.44 5.28 -13.58
CA VAL A 153 -3.82 6.01 -14.80
C VAL A 153 -5.16 5.53 -15.36
N GLN A 154 -5.49 4.25 -15.14
CA GLN A 154 -6.70 3.58 -15.59
C GLN A 154 -7.91 3.89 -14.70
N ARG A 155 -7.72 4.54 -13.54
CA ARG A 155 -8.76 4.89 -12.56
C ARG A 155 -9.47 3.70 -11.96
N THR A 156 -8.72 2.62 -11.72
CA THR A 156 -9.27 1.37 -11.21
C THR A 156 -8.88 1.07 -9.78
N GLN A 157 -8.01 1.85 -9.14
CA GLN A 157 -7.56 1.55 -7.79
C GLN A 157 -8.77 1.47 -6.85
N CYS A 158 -8.83 0.38 -6.07
CA CYS A 158 -9.91 0.07 -5.13
C CYS A 158 -11.32 -0.04 -5.73
N MET A 159 -11.48 -0.22 -7.05
CA MET A 159 -12.79 -0.52 -7.64
C MET A 159 -13.32 -1.87 -7.15
N GLY A 160 -14.56 -1.88 -6.64
CA GLY A 160 -15.21 -3.12 -6.19
C GLY A 160 -14.59 -3.72 -4.92
N VAL A 161 -13.83 -2.92 -4.16
CA VAL A 161 -13.13 -3.39 -2.97
C VAL A 161 -13.98 -3.22 -1.70
N ASP A 162 -14.03 -4.28 -0.89
CA ASP A 162 -14.67 -4.29 0.42
C ASP A 162 -13.64 -4.15 1.54
N PHE A 163 -13.67 -2.99 2.21
CA PHE A 163 -12.89 -2.66 3.39
C PHE A 163 -13.73 -2.55 4.67
N SER A 164 -14.96 -3.08 4.68
CA SER A 164 -15.88 -2.99 5.82
C SER A 164 -15.33 -3.54 7.13
N LYS A 165 -14.35 -4.45 7.05
CA LYS A 165 -13.66 -5.09 8.19
C LYS A 165 -12.17 -4.75 8.24
N LEU A 166 -11.71 -3.75 7.49
CA LEU A 166 -10.32 -3.31 7.46
C LEU A 166 -10.11 -2.16 8.45
N GLU A 167 -9.12 -2.29 9.32
CA GLU A 167 -8.63 -1.19 10.15
C GLU A 167 -7.45 -0.49 9.46
N LEU A 168 -7.38 0.83 9.63
CA LEU A 168 -6.35 1.68 9.06
C LEU A 168 -5.54 2.32 10.18
N ILE A 169 -4.21 2.19 10.12
CA ILE A 169 -3.28 2.93 10.99
C ILE A 169 -2.30 3.68 10.10
N ASP A 170 -2.30 5.01 10.19
CA ASP A 170 -1.38 5.87 9.42
C ASP A 170 -1.39 5.60 7.90
N SER A 171 -2.54 5.19 7.38
CA SER A 171 -2.73 4.84 5.97
C SER A 171 -3.43 5.96 5.20
N ALA A 172 -3.11 6.11 3.92
CA ALA A 172 -3.60 7.16 3.04
C ALA A 172 -3.98 6.64 1.65
N PHE A 173 -4.96 7.29 1.02
CA PHE A 173 -5.46 6.97 -0.32
C PHE A 173 -5.43 8.26 -1.15
N PHE A 174 -4.46 8.39 -2.06
CA PHE A 174 -4.28 9.61 -2.84
C PHE A 174 -4.91 9.47 -4.23
N GLY A 175 -5.90 10.31 -4.52
CA GLY A 175 -6.65 10.30 -5.78
C GLY A 175 -7.61 9.12 -5.96
N VAL A 176 -7.70 8.20 -5.00
CA VAL A 176 -8.65 7.09 -5.06
C VAL A 176 -10.04 7.63 -4.77
N ASP A 177 -10.98 7.38 -5.68
CA ASP A 177 -12.38 7.76 -5.51
C ASP A 177 -13.06 6.83 -4.50
N MET A 178 -13.20 7.32 -3.27
CA MET A 178 -13.65 6.52 -2.14
C MET A 178 -15.13 6.15 -2.19
N GLU A 179 -15.93 6.67 -3.13
CA GLU A 179 -17.34 6.24 -3.31
C GLU A 179 -17.45 4.80 -3.79
N ARG A 180 -16.37 4.26 -4.37
CA ARG A 180 -16.33 2.91 -4.96
C ARG A 180 -15.91 1.83 -3.97
N VAL A 181 -15.50 2.25 -2.78
CA VAL A 181 -15.02 1.39 -1.70
C VAL A 181 -16.17 1.19 -0.72
N ASN A 182 -16.35 -0.03 -0.21
CA ASN A 182 -17.20 -0.27 0.95
C ASN A 182 -16.37 -0.05 2.23
N PRO A 183 -16.53 1.07 2.96
CA PRO A 183 -15.61 1.42 4.03
C PRO A 183 -15.96 0.74 5.36
N ASN A 184 -14.98 0.66 6.26
CA ASN A 184 -15.26 0.33 7.65
C ASN A 184 -16.05 1.48 8.31
N PRO A 185 -17.16 1.21 9.00
CA PRO A 185 -17.92 2.24 9.71
C PRO A 185 -17.08 3.10 10.68
N LYS A 186 -16.01 2.53 11.26
CA LYS A 186 -15.13 3.25 12.20
C LYS A 186 -14.41 4.46 11.57
N TRP A 187 -14.18 4.46 10.27
CA TRP A 187 -13.46 5.54 9.56
C TRP A 187 -14.22 6.10 8.36
N ALA A 188 -15.42 5.58 8.05
CA ALA A 188 -16.27 6.05 6.96
C ALA A 188 -16.61 7.55 7.06
N HIS A 189 -16.73 8.09 8.27
CA HIS A 189 -16.97 9.53 8.51
C HIS A 189 -15.83 10.44 8.03
N LEU A 190 -14.65 9.88 7.73
CA LEU A 190 -13.51 10.62 7.17
C LEU A 190 -13.53 10.71 5.64
N ILE A 191 -14.53 10.10 5.00
CA ILE A 191 -14.73 10.21 3.56
C ILE A 191 -15.56 11.45 3.28
N VAL A 192 -15.00 12.36 2.49
CA VAL A 192 -15.63 13.62 2.08
C VAL A 192 -16.14 13.49 0.65
N PRO A 193 -17.47 13.51 0.44
CA PRO A 193 -18.05 13.51 -0.91
C PRO A 193 -17.71 14.76 -1.71
N ASP A 194 -17.53 14.58 -3.01
CA ASP A 194 -17.17 15.64 -3.96
C ASP A 194 -16.07 16.57 -3.38
N TRP A 195 -14.98 15.96 -2.91
CA TRP A 195 -13.95 16.68 -2.14
C TRP A 195 -13.30 17.81 -2.95
N PHE A 196 -13.26 17.66 -4.28
CA PHE A 196 -12.64 18.62 -5.18
C PHE A 196 -13.25 20.03 -5.06
N GLN A 197 -14.55 20.15 -4.74
CA GLN A 197 -15.21 21.44 -4.57
C GLN A 197 -14.60 22.31 -3.45
N TYR A 198 -13.90 21.69 -2.49
CA TYR A 198 -13.32 22.37 -1.34
C TYR A 198 -11.87 22.80 -1.56
N VAL A 199 -11.22 22.38 -2.65
CA VAL A 199 -9.77 22.55 -2.86
C VAL A 199 -9.31 24.00 -2.78
N ASP A 200 -9.99 24.92 -3.46
CA ASP A 200 -9.59 26.35 -3.45
C ASP A 200 -9.72 26.94 -2.04
N ARG A 201 -10.80 26.61 -1.32
CA ARG A 201 -11.02 27.08 0.05
C ARG A 201 -10.01 26.45 1.03
N LEU A 202 -9.61 25.19 0.82
CA LEU A 202 -8.55 24.53 1.58
C LEU A 202 -7.19 25.21 1.36
N ILE A 203 -6.88 25.60 0.11
CA ILE A 203 -5.66 26.35 -0.21
C ILE A 203 -5.66 27.69 0.54
N GLU A 204 -6.74 28.46 0.45
CA GLU A 204 -6.87 29.74 1.16
C GLU A 204 -6.75 29.60 2.68
N ALA A 205 -7.42 28.59 3.26
CA ALA A 205 -7.35 28.32 4.70
C ALA A 205 -5.92 27.93 5.12
N SER A 206 -5.25 27.09 4.33
CA SER A 206 -3.87 26.67 4.59
C SER A 206 -2.90 27.85 4.56
N GLU A 207 -3.08 28.81 3.63
CA GLU A 207 -2.25 30.01 3.54
C GLU A 207 -2.47 30.96 4.74
N LYS A 208 -3.72 31.12 5.19
CA LYS A 208 -4.01 31.88 6.42
C LYS A 208 -3.32 31.27 7.63
N LEU A 209 -3.41 29.95 7.80
CA LEU A 209 -2.72 29.24 8.89
C LEU A 209 -1.20 29.33 8.78
N ARG A 210 -0.63 29.37 7.57
CA ARG A 210 0.81 29.50 7.34
C ARG A 210 1.38 30.80 7.94
N LEU A 211 0.59 31.86 7.92
CA LEU A 211 0.94 33.19 8.42
C LEU A 211 0.70 33.35 9.94
N SER A 212 0.10 32.35 10.59
CA SER A 212 -0.14 32.38 12.04
C SER A 212 1.16 32.32 12.84
N SER A 213 1.16 32.97 14.01
CA SER A 213 2.23 32.84 14.99
C SER A 213 2.19 31.50 15.74
N ASP A 214 1.04 30.81 15.74
CA ASP A 214 0.89 29.50 16.37
C ASP A 214 1.64 28.41 15.59
N LYS A 215 2.40 27.58 16.30
CA LYS A 215 3.12 26.43 15.72
C LYS A 215 2.15 25.35 15.24
N ALA A 216 1.04 25.14 15.94
CA ALA A 216 0.02 24.15 15.58
C ALA A 216 -0.64 24.51 14.24
N ASP A 217 -0.98 25.79 14.03
CA ASP A 217 -1.51 26.32 12.78
C ASP A 217 -0.54 26.12 11.62
N ARG A 218 0.73 26.52 11.79
CA ARG A 218 1.75 26.35 10.73
C ARG A 218 1.99 24.89 10.36
N LYS A 219 1.91 23.98 11.32
CA LYS A 219 2.04 22.53 11.07
C LYS A 219 0.78 21.96 10.41
N ALA A 220 -0.42 22.45 10.76
CA ALA A 220 -1.66 22.10 10.07
C ALA A 220 -1.63 22.58 8.61
N SER A 221 -1.22 23.83 8.37
CA SER A 221 -0.97 24.38 7.04
C SER A 221 -0.05 23.49 6.20
N SER A 222 1.12 23.15 6.75
CA SER A 222 2.09 22.27 6.06
C SER A 222 1.51 20.88 5.75
N ALA A 223 0.66 20.33 6.62
CA ALA A 223 0.02 19.05 6.39
C ALA A 223 -1.01 19.12 5.26
N ILE A 224 -1.89 20.14 5.27
CA ILE A 224 -2.89 20.37 4.22
C ILE A 224 -2.21 20.60 2.86
N GLN A 225 -1.16 21.42 2.82
CA GLN A 225 -0.41 21.66 1.58
C GLN A 225 0.32 20.42 1.07
N GLY A 226 0.86 19.61 1.99
CA GLY A 226 1.46 18.32 1.68
C GLY A 226 0.43 17.37 1.06
N ASP A 227 -0.74 17.23 1.69
CA ASP A 227 -1.85 16.41 1.21
C ASP A 227 -2.32 16.82 -0.19
N LEU A 228 -2.58 18.11 -0.42
CA LEU A 228 -2.92 18.65 -1.74
C LEU A 228 -1.85 18.36 -2.81
N THR A 229 -0.58 18.32 -2.39
CA THR A 229 0.54 17.99 -3.27
C THR A 229 0.58 16.50 -3.59
N PHE A 230 0.40 15.62 -2.60
CA PHE A 230 0.31 14.18 -2.82
C PHE A 230 -0.90 13.79 -3.66
N GLU A 231 -2.05 14.45 -3.46
CA GLU A 231 -3.22 14.30 -4.30
C GLU A 231 -2.90 14.55 -5.77
N LYS A 232 -2.19 15.64 -6.10
CA LYS A 232 -1.74 15.91 -7.48
C LYS A 232 -0.88 14.76 -8.03
N PHE A 233 0.01 14.19 -7.21
CA PHE A 233 0.85 13.07 -7.63
C PHE A 233 0.08 11.77 -7.82
N GLY A 234 -0.97 11.50 -7.02
CA GLY A 234 -1.79 10.28 -7.11
C GLY A 234 -2.35 10.04 -8.52
N TYR A 235 -2.72 11.10 -9.25
CA TYR A 235 -3.23 10.98 -10.63
C TYR A 235 -2.18 11.16 -11.74
N ARG A 236 -0.91 11.43 -11.39
CA ARG A 236 0.10 11.92 -12.34
C ARG A 236 -0.44 13.07 -13.23
N GLY A 237 -1.26 13.95 -12.64
CA GLY A 237 -2.02 14.98 -13.35
C GLY A 237 -2.59 16.06 -12.42
N PRO A 238 -3.21 17.13 -12.97
CA PRO A 238 -3.80 18.18 -12.15
C PRO A 238 -4.94 17.66 -11.25
N LEU A 239 -5.27 18.40 -10.20
CA LEU A 239 -6.51 18.14 -9.45
C LEU A 239 -7.70 18.44 -10.37
N ASP A 240 -8.65 17.51 -10.47
CA ASP A 240 -9.87 17.67 -11.27
C ASP A 240 -11.08 17.12 -10.51
N SER A 241 -12.28 17.43 -11.00
CA SER A 241 -13.55 16.99 -10.39
C SER A 241 -13.78 15.49 -10.46
N ARG A 242 -12.98 14.75 -11.24
CA ARG A 242 -13.14 13.30 -11.40
C ARG A 242 -12.48 12.52 -10.26
N ARG A 243 -12.03 13.20 -9.19
CA ARG A 243 -11.51 12.58 -7.96
C ARG A 243 -12.60 12.01 -7.07
N GLY A 244 -13.84 12.52 -7.20
CA GLY A 244 -14.96 12.04 -6.40
C GLY A 244 -14.73 12.24 -4.91
N SER A 245 -14.98 11.19 -4.14
CA SER A 245 -14.81 11.23 -2.67
C SER A 245 -13.36 11.02 -2.24
N LYS A 246 -12.93 11.72 -1.20
CA LYS A 246 -11.59 11.59 -0.61
C LYS A 246 -11.66 11.08 0.83
N TYR A 247 -10.78 10.14 1.19
CA TYR A 247 -10.47 9.81 2.58
C TYR A 247 -9.48 10.83 3.16
N VAL A 248 -9.87 11.56 4.21
CA VAL A 248 -9.01 12.57 4.85
C VAL A 248 -8.16 11.93 5.96
N ASP A 249 -7.00 11.39 5.59
CA ASP A 249 -6.07 10.69 6.50
C ASP A 249 -5.47 11.60 7.57
N LEU A 250 -5.29 12.89 7.28
CA LEU A 250 -4.57 13.85 8.11
C LEU A 250 -5.06 13.93 9.57
N VAL A 251 -6.34 13.69 9.82
CA VAL A 251 -6.92 13.78 11.17
C VAL A 251 -6.63 12.56 12.04
N THR A 252 -6.16 11.46 11.42
CA THR A 252 -5.74 10.23 12.10
C THR A 252 -4.22 10.04 12.11
N ALA A 253 -3.49 10.71 11.21
CA ALA A 253 -2.05 10.56 11.03
C ALA A 253 -1.23 10.88 12.30
N SER A 254 -0.58 9.87 12.88
CA SER A 254 0.20 9.94 14.11
C SER A 254 1.37 10.92 14.04
N ARG A 255 1.98 11.06 12.85
CA ARG A 255 3.06 12.02 12.53
C ARG A 255 2.65 13.50 12.68
N ILE A 256 1.36 13.80 12.71
CA ILE A 256 0.84 15.16 12.89
C ILE A 256 0.49 15.37 14.38
N PRO A 257 1.03 16.41 15.06
CA PRO A 257 0.70 16.66 16.45
C PRO A 257 -0.81 16.83 16.69
N LYS A 258 -1.32 16.33 17.83
CA LYS A 258 -2.75 16.35 18.15
C LYS A 258 -3.41 17.72 17.93
N LYS A 259 -2.83 18.80 18.45
CA LYS A 259 -3.35 20.18 18.29
C LYS A 259 -3.44 20.60 16.81
N SER A 260 -2.50 20.16 15.98
CA SER A 260 -2.54 20.44 14.55
C SER A 260 -3.63 19.62 13.86
N ARG A 261 -3.89 18.38 14.30
CA ARG A 261 -5.02 17.59 13.78
C ARG A 261 -6.37 18.19 14.17
N GLU A 262 -6.51 18.64 15.42
CA GLU A 262 -7.68 19.39 15.90
C GLU A 262 -7.90 20.64 15.02
N ARG A 263 -6.83 21.37 14.69
CA ARG A 263 -6.92 22.52 13.78
C ARG A 263 -7.33 22.16 12.36
N ILE A 264 -6.91 21.01 11.83
CA ILE A 264 -7.34 20.52 10.52
C ILE A 264 -8.84 20.18 10.53
N VAL A 265 -9.33 19.54 11.60
CA VAL A 265 -10.77 19.28 11.78
C VAL A 265 -11.57 20.59 11.78
N GLU A 266 -11.10 21.62 12.49
CA GLU A 266 -11.73 22.95 12.49
C GLU A 266 -11.77 23.57 11.09
N VAL A 267 -10.69 23.47 10.32
CA VAL A 267 -10.67 23.96 8.92
C VAL A 267 -11.75 23.27 8.09
N TYR A 268 -11.87 21.94 8.16
CA TYR A 268 -12.91 21.22 7.41
C TYR A 268 -14.32 21.59 7.91
N ALA A 269 -14.51 21.76 9.22
CA ALA A 269 -15.79 22.19 9.78
C ALA A 269 -16.21 23.58 9.27
N ASP A 270 -15.28 24.53 9.15
CA ASP A 270 -15.53 25.86 8.55
C ASP A 270 -15.91 25.78 7.05
N LEU A 271 -15.56 24.67 6.40
CA LEU A 271 -15.97 24.38 5.02
C LEU A 271 -17.33 23.69 4.91
N GLY A 272 -17.92 23.29 6.05
CA GLY A 272 -19.18 22.53 6.12
C GLY A 272 -18.99 21.02 6.14
N VAL A 273 -17.77 20.53 6.40
CA VAL A 273 -17.43 19.10 6.43
C VAL A 273 -17.14 18.67 7.86
N ASP A 274 -17.92 17.71 8.37
CA ASP A 274 -17.70 17.16 9.71
C ASP A 274 -16.79 15.92 9.64
N LEU A 275 -15.55 16.08 10.14
CA LEU A 275 -14.57 15.00 10.28
C LEU A 275 -14.45 14.50 11.73
N SER A 276 -15.31 14.99 12.64
CA SER A 276 -15.26 14.53 14.02
C SER A 276 -15.61 13.04 14.08
N PRO A 277 -14.98 12.27 14.99
CA PRO A 277 -15.38 10.89 15.19
C PRO A 277 -16.88 10.85 15.45
N THR A 278 -17.61 10.03 14.71
CA THR A 278 -18.98 9.68 15.09
C THR A 278 -18.89 9.06 16.48
N LEU A 279 -19.21 9.85 17.50
CA LEU A 279 -19.42 9.42 18.88
C LEU A 279 -20.66 8.54 18.89
N ASN A 280 -20.56 7.31 18.36
CA ASN A 280 -21.49 6.18 18.51
C ASN A 280 -21.07 5.06 17.55
N SER A 281 -20.20 4.17 18.01
CA SER A 281 -20.14 2.76 17.57
C SER A 281 -19.49 1.91 18.64
#